data_AF-T1AJ90-F1
#
_entry.id   AF-T1AJ90-F1
#
_cell.length_a   1.000
_cell.length_b   1.000
_cell.length_c   1.000
_cell.angle_alpha   90.00
_cell.angle_beta   90.00
_cell.angle_gamma   90.00
#
_symmetry.space_group_name_H-M   'P 1'
#
loop_
_entity.id
_entity.type
_entity.pdbx_description
1 polymer ?
#
loop_
_entity_poly.entity_id
_entity_poly.type
_entity_poly.pdbx_seq_one_letter_code
_entity_poly.pdbx_strand_id
1 'polypeptide(L)'
;MSPILYSVTVSSSPNTDGSVTGGGTFLKFQSAMISETPNTGYSFINWTCSGTGCYSGTSASASFKVVSNDIETANFQPIQYTLQVTPSPAGEGAVTGGGTYAYGSS
;
A
#
# COMPACT_ATOMS: atom_id res chain seq x y z
N MET A 1 -16.75 36.27 3.79
CA MET A 1 -15.59 35.50 3.29
C MET A 1 -16.09 34.16 2.80
N SER A 2 -15.66 33.72 1.62
CA SER A 2 -15.97 32.38 1.12
C SER A 2 -15.02 31.34 1.72
N PRO A 3 -15.47 30.11 2.01
CA PRO A 3 -14.60 29.05 2.51
C PRO A 3 -13.54 28.67 1.46
N ILE A 4 -12.30 28.44 1.92
CA ILE A 4 -11.24 27.84 1.09
C ILE A 4 -11.36 26.33 1.22
N LEU A 5 -11.48 25.66 0.07
CA LEU A 5 -11.59 24.21 -0.05
C LEU A 5 -10.38 23.67 -0.83
N TYR A 6 -9.97 22.45 -0.47
CA TYR A 6 -8.95 21.69 -1.17
C TYR A 6 -9.41 20.25 -1.39
N SER A 7 -8.96 19.63 -2.48
CA SER A 7 -9.23 18.24 -2.82
C SER A 7 -8.09 17.33 -2.35
N VAL A 8 -8.43 16.26 -1.63
CA VAL A 8 -7.53 15.14 -1.35
C VAL A 8 -7.97 13.97 -2.21
N THR A 9 -7.09 13.51 -3.09
CA THR A 9 -7.32 12.30 -3.89
C THR A 9 -6.56 11.15 -3.26
N VAL A 10 -7.18 9.97 -3.16
CA VAL A 10 -6.52 8.75 -2.69
C VAL A 10 -6.47 7.72 -3.83
N SER A 11 -5.38 6.98 -3.95
CA SER A 11 -5.23 5.91 -4.94
C SER A 11 -4.38 4.75 -4.39
N SER A 12 -4.54 3.57 -4.98
CA SER A 12 -3.69 2.40 -4.77
C SER A 12 -2.76 2.20 -5.96
N SER A 13 -1.53 1.75 -5.68
CA SER A 13 -0.51 1.44 -6.68
C SER A 13 0.15 0.10 -6.36
N PRO A 14 -0.06 -0.95 -7.20
CA PRO A 14 -1.05 -1.03 -8.29
C PRO A 14 -2.50 -0.89 -7.81
N ASN A 15 -3.40 -0.49 -8.71
CA ASN A 15 -4.79 -0.19 -8.38
C ASN A 15 -5.64 -1.42 -8.01
N THR A 16 -5.15 -2.62 -8.32
CA THR A 16 -5.78 -3.91 -8.03
C THR A 16 -5.27 -4.56 -6.74
N ASP A 17 -4.24 -4.00 -6.11
CA ASP A 17 -3.46 -4.72 -5.09
C ASP A 17 -3.90 -4.35 -3.66
N GLY A 18 -4.77 -3.35 -3.55
CA GLY A 18 -5.43 -2.96 -2.33
C GLY A 18 -6.49 -1.89 -2.58
N SER A 19 -7.23 -1.58 -1.54
CA SER A 19 -8.25 -0.52 -1.53
C SER A 19 -7.84 0.62 -0.60
N VAL A 20 -8.31 1.83 -0.89
CA VAL A 20 -7.99 3.04 -0.13
C VAL A 20 -9.24 3.87 0.13
N THR A 21 -9.24 4.60 1.25
CA THR A 21 -10.32 5.53 1.64
C THR A 21 -9.73 6.82 2.19
N GLY A 22 -10.57 7.84 2.39
CA GLY A 22 -10.17 9.12 2.98
C GLY A 22 -10.00 10.29 2.01
N GLY A 23 -10.21 10.06 0.71
CA GLY A 23 -10.30 11.12 -0.29
C GLY A 23 -11.58 11.95 -0.13
N GLY A 24 -11.56 13.18 -0.66
CA GLY A 24 -12.70 14.10 -0.58
C GLY A 24 -12.31 15.56 -0.76
N THR A 25 -13.27 16.44 -0.50
CA THR A 25 -13.05 17.89 -0.47
C THR A 25 -13.15 18.38 0.97
N PHE A 26 -12.14 19.11 1.43
CA PHE A 26 -11.98 19.52 2.81
C PHE A 26 -11.80 21.04 2.91
N LEU A 27 -12.25 21.62 4.02
CA LEU A 27 -11.89 23.01 4.36
C LEU A 27 -10.40 23.09 4.66
N LYS A 28 -9.79 24.24 4.35
CA LYS A 28 -8.40 24.52 4.75
C LYS A 28 -8.24 24.32 6.27
N PHE A 29 -7.18 23.61 6.65
CA PHE A 29 -6.83 23.17 8.01
C PHE A 29 -7.75 22.12 8.66
N GLN A 30 -8.76 21.64 7.95
CA GLN A 30 -9.56 20.50 8.39
C GLN A 30 -8.73 19.22 8.27
N SER A 31 -9.07 18.21 9.08
CA SER A 31 -8.31 16.96 9.13
C SER A 31 -8.89 15.96 8.15
N ALA A 32 -8.07 15.46 7.23
CA ALA A 32 -8.37 14.27 6.45
C ALA A 32 -7.81 13.04 7.19
N MET A 33 -8.49 11.91 7.06
CA MET A 33 -8.02 10.62 7.56
C MET A 33 -8.02 9.62 6.41
N ILE A 34 -6.84 9.09 6.09
CA ILE A 34 -6.66 8.09 5.04
C ILE A 34 -6.46 6.70 5.66
N SER A 35 -6.89 5.67 4.95
CA SER A 35 -6.69 4.27 5.34
C SER A 35 -6.57 3.39 4.11
N GLU A 36 -5.74 2.35 4.22
CA GLU A 36 -5.56 1.31 3.21
C GLU A 36 -6.05 -0.05 3.71
N THR A 37 -6.32 -0.95 2.78
CA THR A 37 -6.54 -2.38 3.06
C THR A 37 -5.93 -3.18 1.92
N PRO A 38 -4.88 -4.00 2.15
CA PRO A 38 -4.27 -4.80 1.10
C PRO A 38 -5.22 -5.91 0.67
N ASN A 39 -5.23 -6.23 -0.63
CA ASN A 39 -5.91 -7.41 -1.10
C ASN A 39 -5.15 -8.68 -0.71
N THR A 40 -5.85 -9.81 -0.68
CA THR A 40 -5.24 -11.11 -0.37
C THR A 40 -4.03 -11.37 -1.28
N GLY A 41 -2.90 -11.75 -0.67
CA GLY A 41 -1.64 -12.00 -1.36
C GLY A 41 -0.74 -10.76 -1.52
N TYR A 42 -1.17 -9.58 -1.06
CA TYR A 42 -0.40 -8.35 -1.08
C TYR A 42 -0.14 -7.79 0.32
N SER A 43 0.91 -6.97 0.43
CA SER A 43 1.26 -6.22 1.64
C SER A 43 1.43 -4.75 1.29
N PHE A 44 1.00 -3.88 2.21
CA PHE A 44 1.22 -2.46 2.12
C PHE A 44 2.69 -2.11 2.41
N ILE A 45 3.27 -1.25 1.58
CA ILE A 45 4.64 -0.74 1.72
C ILE A 45 4.62 0.60 2.43
N ASN A 46 4.00 1.61 1.82
CA ASN A 46 3.97 2.98 2.30
C ASN A 46 2.93 3.84 1.55
N TRP A 47 2.59 4.97 2.17
CA TRP A 47 1.94 6.10 1.53
C TRP A 47 2.98 7.02 0.90
N THR A 48 2.68 7.51 -0.29
CA THR A 48 3.45 8.54 -0.99
C THR A 48 2.56 9.73 -1.30
N CYS A 49 3.10 10.91 -1.05
CA CYS A 49 2.42 12.20 -1.18
C CYS A 49 2.89 12.91 -2.44
N SER A 50 1.93 13.37 -3.24
CA SER A 50 2.16 14.38 -4.28
C SER A 50 1.38 15.63 -3.92
N GLY A 51 2.08 16.60 -3.33
CA GLY A 51 1.52 17.82 -2.78
C GLY A 51 2.41 18.38 -1.66
N THR A 52 1.91 19.38 -0.95
CA THR A 52 2.66 20.01 0.18
C THR A 52 2.04 19.73 1.54
N GLY A 53 0.83 19.17 1.57
CA GLY A 53 0.02 18.98 2.78
C GLY A 53 -0.31 17.54 3.15
N CYS A 54 0.10 16.57 2.33
CA CYS A 54 -0.21 15.15 2.53
C CYS A 54 0.76 14.41 3.47
N TYR A 55 0.33 13.23 3.90
CA TYR A 55 1.10 12.26 4.66
C TYR A 55 2.01 11.43 3.75
N SER A 56 3.18 11.06 4.28
CA SER A 56 4.04 10.04 3.68
C SER A 56 4.64 9.19 4.79
N GLY A 57 4.52 7.87 4.69
CA GLY A 57 4.97 6.98 5.76
C GLY A 57 4.36 5.60 5.67
N THR A 58 4.62 4.77 6.68
CA THR A 58 4.30 3.34 6.66
C THR A 58 3.12 2.96 7.56
N SER A 59 2.39 3.94 8.12
CA SER A 59 1.18 3.66 8.89
C SER A 59 0.01 3.37 7.94
N ALA A 60 -0.67 2.24 8.14
CA ALA A 60 -1.83 1.84 7.34
C ALA A 60 -2.97 2.88 7.36
N SER A 61 -3.09 3.63 8.44
CA SER A 61 -3.96 4.82 8.51
C SER A 61 -3.20 6.00 9.10
N ALA A 62 -3.55 7.19 8.64
CA ALA A 62 -2.95 8.44 9.07
C ALA A 62 -3.95 9.59 9.00
N SER A 63 -3.74 10.61 9.84
CA SER A 63 -4.51 11.86 9.79
C SER A 63 -3.57 13.05 9.60
N PHE A 64 -3.97 14.01 8.78
CA PHE A 64 -3.18 15.20 8.48
C PHE A 64 -4.08 16.40 8.19
N LYS A 65 -3.53 17.61 8.30
CA LYS A 65 -4.25 18.85 8.02
C LYS A 65 -4.17 19.20 6.54
N VAL A 66 -5.31 19.42 5.91
CA VAL A 66 -5.39 19.77 4.49
C VAL A 66 -5.02 21.25 4.29
N VAL A 67 -3.93 21.50 3.56
CA VAL A 67 -3.44 22.86 3.28
C VAL A 67 -3.28 23.16 1.79
N SER A 68 -3.36 22.14 0.94
CA SER A 68 -3.28 22.19 -0.52
C SER A 68 -4.13 21.10 -1.15
N ASN A 69 -4.27 21.14 -2.49
CA ASN A 69 -4.74 19.97 -3.21
C ASN A 69 -3.62 18.93 -3.22
N ASP A 70 -3.94 17.70 -2.82
CA ASP A 70 -2.96 16.66 -2.55
C ASP A 70 -3.42 15.32 -3.16
N ILE A 71 -2.46 14.48 -3.53
CA ILE A 71 -2.69 13.08 -3.95
C ILE A 71 -1.92 12.17 -3.01
N GLU A 72 -2.64 11.22 -2.43
CA GLU A 72 -2.16 10.17 -1.53
C GLU A 72 -2.20 8.83 -2.26
N THR A 73 -1.05 8.17 -2.34
CA THR A 73 -0.93 6.87 -3.02
C THR A 73 -0.44 5.81 -2.05
N ALA A 74 -1.26 4.79 -1.80
CA ALA A 74 -0.86 3.60 -1.06
C ALA A 74 -0.16 2.63 -2.01
N ASN A 75 1.09 2.28 -1.70
CA ASN A 75 1.89 1.36 -2.50
C ASN A 75 1.81 -0.04 -1.91
N PHE A 76 1.61 -1.03 -2.76
CA PHE A 76 1.50 -2.45 -2.41
C PHE A 76 2.51 -3.30 -3.15
N GLN A 77 2.79 -4.48 -2.61
CA GLN A 77 3.58 -5.52 -3.25
C GLN A 77 3.07 -6.92 -2.94
N PRO A 78 3.26 -7.89 -3.85
CA PRO A 78 2.91 -9.28 -3.59
C PRO A 78 3.75 -9.85 -2.44
N ILE A 79 3.11 -10.67 -1.60
CA ILE A 79 3.76 -11.47 -0.56
C ILE A 79 4.40 -12.69 -1.24
N GLN A 80 5.71 -12.86 -1.06
CA GLN A 80 6.47 -14.00 -1.59
C GLN A 80 6.83 -14.99 -0.48
N TYR A 81 6.68 -16.29 -0.74
CA TYR A 81 7.17 -17.35 0.13
C TYR A 81 8.31 -18.10 -0.55
N THR A 82 9.41 -18.33 0.17
CA THR A 82 10.49 -19.22 -0.24
C THR A 82 10.27 -20.60 0.38
N LEU A 83 9.96 -21.59 -0.46
CA LEU A 83 9.96 -22.99 -0.05
C LEU A 83 11.37 -23.56 -0.22
N GLN A 84 12.07 -23.78 0.90
CA GLN A 84 13.37 -24.44 0.90
C GLN A 84 13.17 -25.95 1.01
N VAL A 85 13.41 -26.69 -0.07
CA VAL A 85 13.45 -28.16 -0.05
C VAL A 85 14.91 -28.58 0.14
N THR A 86 15.23 -29.17 1.29
CA THR A 86 16.54 -29.79 1.52
C THR A 86 16.42 -31.30 1.33
N PRO A 87 17.16 -31.93 0.40
CA PRO A 87 17.19 -33.39 0.30
C PRO A 87 17.78 -34.03 1.57
N SER A 88 17.14 -35.11 2.03
CA SER A 88 17.66 -35.98 3.08
C SER A 88 17.45 -37.45 2.66
N PRO A 89 18.52 -38.26 2.52
CA PRO A 89 19.93 -37.96 2.81
C PRO A 89 20.59 -37.02 1.77
N ALA A 90 21.60 -36.28 2.22
CA ALA A 90 22.37 -35.38 1.35
C ALA A 90 23.16 -36.17 0.31
N GLY A 91 22.85 -35.96 -0.98
CA GLY A 91 23.64 -36.50 -2.09
C GLY A 91 22.92 -37.47 -3.03
N GLU A 92 21.68 -37.88 -2.73
CA GLU A 92 20.90 -38.77 -3.61
C GLU A 92 19.60 -38.09 -4.04
N GLY A 93 19.60 -37.50 -5.24
CA GLY A 93 18.42 -36.92 -5.87
C GLY A 93 18.61 -35.44 -6.22
N ALA A 94 18.63 -35.13 -7.51
CA ALA A 94 18.54 -33.76 -7.99
C ALA A 94 17.17 -33.19 -7.60
N VAL A 95 17.11 -32.35 -6.56
CA VAL A 95 15.89 -31.64 -6.20
C VAL A 95 15.79 -30.38 -7.05
N THR A 96 15.23 -30.51 -8.26
CA THR A 96 14.73 -29.38 -9.03
C THR A 96 13.35 -28.98 -8.48
N GLY A 97 13.32 -28.23 -7.37
CA GLY A 97 12.06 -27.78 -6.77
C GLY A 97 12.14 -26.50 -5.93
N GLY A 98 13.34 -25.98 -5.67
CA GLY A 98 13.51 -24.67 -5.04
C GLY A 98 13.03 -23.56 -5.98
N GLY A 99 11.99 -22.84 -5.57
CA GLY A 99 11.41 -21.73 -6.31
C GLY A 99 10.74 -20.75 -5.36
N THR A 100 10.69 -19.49 -5.75
CA THR A 100 9.86 -18.48 -5.09
C THR A 100 8.47 -18.56 -5.70
N TYR A 101 7.46 -18.78 -4.87
CA TYR A 101 6.07 -18.90 -5.33
C TYR A 101 5.24 -17.72 -4.82
N ALA A 102 4.43 -17.13 -5.70
CA ALA A 102 3.44 -16.14 -5.29
C ALA A 102 2.32 -16.81 -4.50
N TYR A 103 1.74 -16.08 -3.54
CA TYR A 103 0.61 -16.55 -2.73
C TYR A 103 -0.53 -17.07 -3.62
N GLY A 104 -0.99 -18.31 -3.36
CA GLY A 104 -2.09 -18.95 -4.09
C GLY A 104 -1.68 -19.80 -5.30
N SER A 105 -0.39 -20.02 -5.53
CA SER A 105 0.06 -20.97 -6.57
C SER A 105 -0.18 -22.41 -6.11
N SER A 106 -1.05 -23.14 -6.81
CA SER A 106 -1.25 -24.60 -6.69
C SER A 106 -0.65 -25.34 -7.87
#